data_AF-A0A920PRB1-F1
#
_entry.id   AF-A0A920PRB1-F1
#
_cell.length_a   1.000
_cell.length_b   1.000
_cell.length_c   1.000
_cell.angle_alpha   90.00
_cell.angle_beta   90.00
_cell.angle_gamma   90.00
#
_symmetry.space_group_name_H-M   'P 1'
#
loop_
_entity.id
_entity.type
_entity.pdbx_description
1 polymer ?
#
loop_
_entity_poly.entity_id
_entity_poly.type
_entity_poly.pdbx_seq_one_letter_code
_entity_poly.pdbx_strand_id
1 'polypeptide(L)'
;MVEAARHFRGVLDEAEIHSPDIQVLSNYTGTFHDSDSHTIKSCLFWQLFNPVLWNNNLIAAADSGIDRSLSLEAESAAAKHRPRKNPISRASSKKPSGGLLIRRPTTP
;
A
#
# COMPACT_ATOMS: atom_id res chain seq x y z
N MET A 1 15.57 -7.61 13.64
CA MET A 1 15.37 -8.20 12.30
C MET A 1 16.04 -9.56 12.12
N VAL A 2 17.28 -9.77 12.59
CA VAL A 2 18.03 -11.04 12.37
C VAL A 2 17.25 -12.29 12.83
N GLU A 3 16.73 -12.31 14.07
CA GLU A 3 16.03 -13.50 14.57
C GLU A 3 14.71 -13.77 13.84
N ALA A 4 13.95 -12.72 13.55
CA ALA A 4 12.73 -12.83 12.75
C ALA A 4 13.03 -13.36 11.34
N ALA A 5 14.11 -12.90 10.71
CA ALA A 5 14.54 -13.38 9.40
C ALA A 5 14.97 -14.85 9.43
N ARG A 6 15.63 -15.31 10.52
CA ARG A 6 15.99 -16.72 10.70
C ARG A 6 14.75 -17.61 10.71
N HIS A 7 13.71 -17.23 11.46
CA HIS A 7 12.43 -17.94 11.46
C HIS A 7 11.71 -17.83 10.11
N PHE A 8 11.68 -16.63 9.52
CA PHE A 8 11.03 -16.38 8.24
C PHE A 8 11.64 -17.23 7.13
N ARG A 9 12.97 -17.41 7.10
CA ARG A 9 13.64 -18.21 6.09
C ARG A 9 13.12 -19.65 6.04
N GLY A 10 13.00 -20.29 7.20
CA GLY A 10 12.49 -21.67 7.27
C GLY A 10 11.07 -21.80 6.71
N VAL A 11 10.16 -20.91 7.16
CA VAL A 11 8.77 -20.90 6.66
C VAL A 11 8.70 -20.58 5.17
N LEU A 12 9.54 -19.66 4.70
CA LEU A 12 9.56 -19.26 3.28
C LEU A 12 10.10 -20.36 2.36
N ASP A 13 11.07 -21.14 2.84
CA ASP A 13 11.60 -22.28 2.09
C ASP A 13 10.52 -23.36 1.91
N GLU A 14 9.71 -23.62 2.93
CA GLU A 14 8.60 -24.58 2.91
C GLU A 14 7.35 -24.10 2.14
N ALA A 15 7.13 -22.79 2.06
CA ALA A 15 5.95 -22.22 1.40
C ALA A 15 5.91 -22.54 -0.10
N GLU A 16 4.76 -22.99 -0.59
CA GLU A 16 4.51 -23.10 -2.02
C GLU A 16 4.20 -21.71 -2.60
N ILE A 17 5.02 -21.26 -3.54
CA ILE A 17 4.83 -19.99 -4.25
C ILE A 17 4.69 -20.31 -5.73
N HIS A 18 3.54 -19.92 -6.30
CA HIS A 18 3.29 -20.01 -7.72
C HIS A 18 3.65 -18.71 -8.43
N SER A 19 3.92 -18.80 -9.73
CA SER A 19 4.04 -17.62 -10.58
C SER A 19 2.73 -16.83 -10.54
N PRO A 20 2.77 -15.51 -10.36
CA PRO A 20 1.56 -14.70 -10.35
C PRO A 20 0.98 -14.58 -11.77
N ASP A 21 -0.35 -14.61 -11.88
CA ASP A 21 -1.06 -14.40 -13.15
C ASP A 21 -1.12 -12.92 -13.57
N ILE A 22 -0.89 -12.02 -12.61
CA ILE A 22 -0.83 -10.57 -12.82
C ILE A 22 0.56 -10.06 -12.50
N GLN A 23 0.98 -8.99 -13.16
CA GLN A 23 2.26 -8.36 -12.85
C GLN A 23 2.23 -7.77 -11.43
N VAL A 24 3.26 -8.08 -10.64
CA VAL A 24 3.39 -7.62 -9.24
C VAL A 24 4.65 -6.76 -9.13
N LEU A 25 4.53 -5.60 -8.50
CA LEU A 25 5.67 -4.72 -8.21
C LEU A 25 6.38 -5.16 -6.92
N SER A 26 7.69 -5.23 -6.98
CA SER A 26 8.54 -5.64 -5.87
C SER A 26 8.91 -4.47 -4.98
N ASN A 27 8.61 -4.58 -3.70
CA ASN A 27 9.05 -3.62 -2.70
C ASN A 27 10.57 -3.58 -2.52
N TYR A 28 11.28 -4.64 -2.94
CA TYR A 28 12.74 -4.72 -2.83
C TYR A 28 13.46 -4.17 -4.05
N THR A 29 13.01 -4.49 -5.27
CA THR A 29 13.71 -4.08 -6.51
C THR A 29 13.17 -2.79 -7.10
N GLY A 30 11.96 -2.35 -6.70
CA GLY A 30 11.36 -1.13 -7.23
C GLY A 30 10.85 -1.26 -8.68
N THR A 31 10.68 -2.49 -9.16
CA THR A 31 10.20 -2.86 -10.50
C THR A 31 9.37 -4.15 -10.42
N PHE A 32 8.85 -4.63 -11.53
CA PHE A 32 8.09 -5.88 -11.59
C PHE A 32 8.93 -7.08 -11.16
N HIS A 33 8.29 -8.02 -10.46
CA HIS A 33 8.90 -9.29 -10.10
C HIS A 33 9.18 -10.15 -11.33
N ASP A 34 10.23 -10.97 -11.24
CA ASP A 34 10.36 -12.15 -12.08
C ASP A 34 9.28 -13.17 -11.70
N SER A 35 8.80 -13.94 -12.67
CA SER A 35 7.81 -15.01 -12.47
C SER A 35 8.38 -16.23 -11.73
N ASP A 36 9.70 -16.36 -11.65
CA ASP A 36 10.39 -17.42 -10.94
C ASP A 36 10.16 -17.36 -9.41
N SER A 37 9.61 -18.46 -8.89
CA SER A 37 9.29 -18.61 -7.47
C SER A 37 10.52 -18.44 -6.55
N HIS A 38 11.70 -18.88 -6.97
CA HIS A 38 12.92 -18.76 -6.16
C HIS A 38 13.38 -17.30 -6.06
N THR A 39 13.25 -16.55 -7.14
CA THR A 39 13.52 -15.11 -7.19
C THR A 39 12.53 -14.34 -6.32
N ILE A 40 11.24 -14.70 -6.34
CA ILE A 40 10.21 -14.10 -5.46
C ILE A 40 10.54 -14.33 -3.98
N LYS A 41 10.84 -15.58 -3.59
CA LYS A 41 11.27 -15.91 -2.21
C LYS A 41 12.49 -15.08 -1.78
N SER A 42 13.48 -14.98 -2.65
CA SER A 42 14.68 -14.19 -2.38
C SER A 42 14.34 -12.71 -2.15
N CYS A 43 13.49 -12.12 -2.98
CA CYS A 43 13.04 -10.73 -2.81
C CYS A 43 12.28 -10.49 -1.51
N LEU A 44 11.36 -11.40 -1.14
CA LEU A 44 10.61 -11.32 0.12
C LEU A 44 11.53 -11.36 1.35
N PHE A 45 12.57 -12.20 1.31
CA PHE A 45 13.56 -12.27 2.38
C PHE A 45 14.36 -10.96 2.49
N TRP A 46 14.86 -10.45 1.36
CA TRP A 46 15.66 -9.22 1.36
C TRP A 46 14.84 -7.98 1.74
N GLN A 47 13.55 -7.96 1.46
CA GLN A 47 12.66 -6.86 1.87
C GLN A 47 12.67 -6.64 3.40
N LEU A 48 12.95 -7.66 4.22
CA LEU A 48 13.06 -7.50 5.68
C LEU A 48 14.22 -6.57 6.11
N PHE A 49 15.20 -6.36 5.25
CA PHE A 49 16.43 -5.62 5.56
C PHE A 49 16.61 -4.36 4.72
N ASN A 50 15.75 -4.14 3.73
CA ASN A 50 15.88 -3.06 2.77
C ASN A 50 14.67 -2.12 2.87
N PRO A 51 14.85 -0.82 2.59
CA PRO A 51 13.73 0.10 2.52
C PRO A 51 12.75 -0.31 1.41
N VAL A 52 11.47 -0.06 1.64
CA VAL A 52 10.43 -0.28 0.64
C VAL A 52 10.57 0.79 -0.46
N LEU A 53 10.79 0.35 -1.70
CA LEU A 53 10.98 1.24 -2.86
C LEU A 53 9.65 1.71 -3.46
N TRP A 54 8.76 2.27 -2.63
CA TRP A 54 7.41 2.65 -3.02
C TRP A 54 7.36 3.67 -4.16
N ASN A 55 8.20 4.71 -4.11
CA ASN A 55 8.24 5.71 -5.17
C ASN A 55 8.69 5.12 -6.52
N ASN A 56 9.67 4.20 -6.49
CA ASN A 56 10.13 3.53 -7.71
C ASN A 56 9.03 2.65 -8.30
N ASN A 57 8.25 1.97 -7.45
CA ASN A 57 7.10 1.19 -7.89
C ASN A 57 6.06 2.05 -8.62
N LEU A 58 5.79 3.28 -8.13
CA LEU A 58 4.88 4.20 -8.82
C LEU A 58 5.42 4.66 -10.18
N ILE A 59 6.72 4.94 -10.27
CA ILE A 59 7.38 5.31 -11.53
C ILE A 59 7.30 4.14 -12.51
N ALA A 60 7.68 2.92 -12.08
CA ALA A 60 7.61 1.72 -12.92
C ALA A 60 6.18 1.43 -13.41
N ALA A 61 5.18 1.62 -12.56
CA ALA A 61 3.78 1.48 -12.94
C ALA A 61 3.38 2.51 -14.02
N ALA A 62 3.71 3.78 -13.81
CA ALA A 62 3.41 4.86 -14.76
C ALA A 62 4.10 4.64 -16.11
N ASP A 63 5.38 4.24 -16.09
CA ASP A 63 6.17 3.94 -17.29
C ASP A 63 5.60 2.72 -18.05
N SER A 64 4.94 1.79 -17.36
CA SER A 64 4.21 0.67 -17.96
C SER A 64 2.82 1.02 -18.50
N GLY A 65 2.42 2.29 -18.39
CA GLY A 65 1.13 2.79 -18.88
C GLY A 65 -0.04 2.64 -17.91
N ILE A 66 0.21 2.36 -16.63
CA ILE A 66 -0.84 2.28 -15.60
C ILE A 66 -1.19 3.71 -15.15
N ASP A 67 -2.44 4.11 -15.38
CA ASP A 67 -2.95 5.46 -15.11
C ASP A 67 -3.98 5.54 -13.97
N ARG A 68 -4.44 4.39 -13.49
CA ARG A 68 -5.49 4.27 -12.47
C ARG A 68 -5.06 3.30 -11.39
N SER A 69 -5.32 3.68 -10.14
CA SER A 69 -5.08 2.85 -8.97
C SER A 69 -6.33 2.77 -8.09
N LEU A 70 -6.48 1.62 -7.43
CA LEU A 70 -7.51 1.38 -6.42
C LEU A 70 -6.81 0.90 -5.15
N SER A 71 -6.97 1.64 -4.06
CA SER A 71 -6.46 1.21 -2.75
C SER A 71 -7.43 0.23 -2.10
N LEU A 72 -6.93 -0.96 -1.77
CA LEU A 72 -7.66 -1.96 -1.00
C LEU A 72 -7.12 -1.95 0.43
N GLU A 73 -7.84 -1.27 1.33
CA GLU A 73 -7.49 -1.18 2.75
C GLU A 73 -8.69 -1.67 3.58
N ALA A 74 -8.43 -2.55 4.54
CA ALA A 74 -9.45 -2.95 5.51
C ALA A 74 -9.38 -2.00 6.72
N GLU A 75 -10.46 -1.26 6.99
CA GLU A 75 -10.57 -0.50 8.23
C GLU A 75 -10.68 -1.47 9.42
N SER A 76 -9.74 -1.38 10.37
CA SER A 76 -9.73 -2.26 11.55
C SER A 76 -10.96 -2.01 12.44
N ALA A 77 -11.78 -3.04 12.65
CA ALA A 77 -12.95 -3.00 13.53
C ALA A 77 -12.62 -2.70 15.01
N ALA A 78 -11.33 -2.72 15.40
CA ALA A 78 -10.86 -2.38 16.74
C ALA A 78 -10.97 -0.88 17.09
N ALA A 79 -11.29 -0.02 16.11
CA ALA A 79 -11.56 1.41 16.36
C ALA A 79 -12.92 1.69 17.05
N LYS A 80 -13.68 0.66 17.45
CA LYS A 80 -15.06 0.82 17.97
C LYS A 80 -15.20 1.28 19.43
N HIS A 81 -14.12 1.55 20.18
CA HIS A 81 -14.22 2.09 21.55
C HIS A 81 -13.37 3.34 21.77
N ARG A 82 -13.39 4.30 20.83
CA ARG A 82 -13.09 5.69 21.20
C ARG A 82 -14.40 6.33 21.68
N PRO A 83 -14.55 6.71 22.97
CA PRO A 83 -15.73 7.43 23.40
C PRO A 83 -15.87 8.70 22.56
N ARG A 84 -17.05 8.91 22.00
CA ARG A 84 -17.41 10.17 21.33
C ARG A 84 -17.07 11.30 22.29
N LYS A 85 -16.14 12.18 21.91
CA LYS A 85 -16.04 13.48 22.59
C LYS A 85 -17.40 14.16 22.37
N ASN A 86 -18.13 14.38 23.45
CA ASN A 86 -19.44 15.04 23.41
C ASN A 86 -19.31 16.35 22.61
N PRO A 87 -20.24 16.63 21.68
CA PRO A 87 -20.31 17.94 21.07
C PRO A 87 -20.91 18.89 22.12
N ILE A 88 -20.21 20.00 22.38
CA ILE A 88 -20.63 21.27 22.99
C ILE A 88 -19.54 21.74 23.98
N SER A 89 -18.53 22.40 23.40
CA SER A 89 -18.09 23.70 23.90
C SER A 89 -17.74 24.58 22.70
N ARG A 90 -18.68 25.43 22.31
CA ARG A 90 -18.46 26.74 21.65
C ARG A 90 -17.31 27.48 22.36
N ALA A 91 -16.55 28.40 21.80
CA ALA A 91 -16.39 28.97 20.47
C ALA A 91 -15.13 29.87 20.52
N SER A 92 -14.40 29.99 19.42
CA SER A 92 -13.57 31.14 18.97
C SER A 92 -12.61 30.61 17.92
N SER A 93 -12.39 31.19 16.74
CA SER A 93 -12.96 32.32 16.01
C SER A 93 -12.38 32.25 14.59
N LYS A 94 -13.22 32.36 13.54
CA LYS A 94 -13.02 32.98 12.21
C LYS A 94 -11.58 32.99 11.60
N LYS A 95 -11.33 32.60 10.33
CA LYS A 95 -12.03 32.98 9.06
C LYS A 95 -11.68 32.01 7.88
N PRO A 96 -12.43 32.07 6.76
CA PRO A 96 -12.50 31.07 5.67
C PRO A 96 -11.46 31.34 4.56
N SER A 97 -11.17 30.42 3.64
CA SER A 97 -11.88 30.30 2.34
C SER A 97 -11.23 29.20 1.48
N GLY A 98 -12.05 28.43 0.74
CA GLY A 98 -11.57 27.51 -0.30
C GLY A 98 -12.48 26.30 -0.54
N GLY A 99 -13.80 26.50 -0.61
CA GLY A 99 -14.74 25.42 -0.92
C GLY A 99 -14.70 25.06 -2.41
N LEU A 100 -14.49 23.77 -2.69
CA LEU A 100 -14.55 23.15 -4.02
C LEU A 100 -15.99 23.20 -4.56
N LEU A 101 -16.18 23.90 -5.69
CA LEU A 101 -17.45 24.01 -6.39
C LEU A 101 -17.48 22.99 -7.55
N ILE A 102 -18.12 21.83 -7.37
CA ILE A 102 -18.39 20.90 -8.48
C ILE A 102 -19.76 21.26 -9.08
N ARG A 103 -19.73 21.88 -10.27
CA ARG A 103 -20.93 22.07 -11.10
C ARG A 103 -21.34 20.73 -11.71
N ARG A 104 -22.61 20.36 -11.60
CA ARG A 104 -23.19 19.22 -12.33
C ARG A 104 -23.29 19.54 -13.83
N PRO A 105 -23.06 18.58 -14.72
CA PRO A 105 -23.25 18.76 -16.15
C PRO A 105 -24.74 18.80 -16.49
N THR A 106 -25.14 19.78 -17.30
CA THR A 106 -26.39 19.75 -18.06
C THR A 106 -26.07 19.21 -19.45
N THR A 107 -26.90 18.27 -19.93
CA THR A 107 -26.89 17.78 -21.30
C THR A 107 -28.34 17.70 -21.77
N PRO A 108 -28.65 17.85 -23.06
CA PRO A 108 -28.15 18.80 -24.06
C PRO A 108 -28.88 20.15 -24.03
#